data_AF-A0A401TQ99-F1
#
_entry.id   AF-A0A401TQ99-F1
#
_cell.length_a   1.000
_cell.length_b   1.000
_cell.length_c   1.000
_cell.angle_alpha   90.00
_cell.angle_beta   90.00
_cell.angle_gamma   90.00
#
_symmetry.space_group_name_H-M   'P 1'
#
loop_
_entity.id
_entity.type
_entity.pdbx_description
1 polymer ?
#
loop_
_entity_poly.entity_id
_entity_poly.type
_entity_poly.pdbx_seq_one_letter_code
_entity_poly.pdbx_strand_id
1 'polypeptide(L)' 'MCARDGQVRIAELSATECCKSTKRVAQHKGSAHKLALEPDSPCTFLSAGEDAVVFAIDLRQERPAS' A
#
# COMPACT_ATOMS: atom_id res chain seq x y z
N MET A 1 11.99 -0.47 9.44
CA MET A 1 12.62 0.54 8.55
C MET A 1 11.87 0.49 7.23
N CYS A 2 11.29 1.59 6.76
CA CYS A 2 10.58 1.61 5.46
C CYS A 2 11.58 1.91 4.34
N ALA A 3 11.45 1.25 3.18
CA ALA A 3 12.29 1.54 2.04
C ALA A 3 12.03 2.98 1.57
N ARG A 4 13.09 3.75 1.28
CA ARG A 4 12.96 5.14 0.79
C ARG A 4 12.66 5.21 -0.72
N ASP A 5 12.23 4.10 -1.31
CA ASP A 5 11.96 3.96 -2.75
C ASP A 5 10.52 4.31 -3.14
N GLY A 6 9.68 4.70 -2.16
CA GLY A 6 8.31 5.18 -2.37
C GLY A 6 7.30 4.09 -2.76
N GLN A 7 7.70 2.81 -2.74
CA GLN A 7 6.80 1.72 -3.08
C GLN A 7 5.82 1.41 -1.95
N VAL A 8 4.54 1.31 -2.28
CA VAL A 8 3.54 0.71 -1.39
C VAL A 8 3.19 -0.67 -1.92
N ARG A 9 3.35 -1.69 -1.07
CA ARG A 9 3.15 -3.09 -1.41
C ARG A 9 2.26 -3.79 -0.39
N ILE A 10 1.50 -4.76 -0.85
CA ILE A 10 0.76 -5.70 0.00
C ILE A 10 1.39 -7.07 -0.08
N ALA A 11 1.27 -7.84 1.01
CA ALA A 11 1.71 -9.22 1.09
C ALA A 11 0.52 -10.11 1.46
N GLU A 12 0.34 -11.23 0.76
CA GLU A 12 -0.60 -12.27 1.18
C GLU A 12 0.11 -13.25 2.10
N LEU A 13 -0.35 -13.34 3.35
CA LEU A 13 0.17 -14.25 4.35
C LEU A 13 -0.72 -15.49 4.47
N SER A 14 -0.13 -16.68 4.53
CA SER A 14 -0.85 -17.90 4.91
C SER A 14 -1.08 -17.96 6.43
N ALA A 15 -1.98 -18.84 6.87
CA ALA A 15 -2.15 -19.16 8.30
C ALA A 15 -0.89 -19.74 8.97
N THR A 16 0.08 -20.19 8.17
CA THR A 16 1.40 -20.65 8.61
C THR A 16 2.47 -19.54 8.55
N GLU A 17 2.04 -18.28 8.46
CA GLU A 17 2.89 -17.07 8.40
C GLU A 17 3.89 -17.03 7.24
N CYS A 18 3.67 -17.86 6.20
CA CYS A 18 4.47 -17.82 4.99
C CYS A 18 3.89 -16.78 4.01
N CYS A 19 4.73 -15.84 3.58
CA CYS A 19 4.37 -14.88 2.54
C CYS A 19 4.27 -15.59 1.19
N LYS A 20 3.07 -15.70 0.65
CA LYS A 20 2.84 -16.34 -0.66
C LYS A 20 3.26 -15.45 -1.82
N SER A 21 2.90 -14.17 -1.74
CA SER A 21 3.12 -13.23 -2.82
C SER A 21 3.12 -11.79 -2.32
N THR A 22 3.73 -10.89 -3.10
CA THR A 22 3.63 -9.45 -2.87
C THR A 22 3.25 -8.72 -4.15
N LYS A 23 2.41 -7.68 -4.03
CA LYS A 23 1.94 -6.85 -5.15
C LYS A 23 2.18 -5.38 -4.83
N ARG A 24 2.72 -4.62 -5.79
CA ARG A 24 2.81 -3.14 -5.69
C ARG A 24 1.44 -2.53 -6.00
N VAL A 25 0.99 -1.63 -5.13
CA VAL A 25 -0.35 -1.01 -5.20
C VAL A 25 -0.32 0.51 -5.28
N ALA A 26 0.82 1.15 -5.01
CA ALA A 26 1.05 2.56 -5.32
C ALA A 26 2.55 2.86 -5.42
N GLN A 27 2.90 4.01 -5.98
CA GLN A 27 4.27 4.50 -6.10
C GLN A 27 4.31 6.01 -5.83
N HIS A 28 4.85 6.38 -4.67
CA HIS A 28 5.18 7.77 -4.37
C HIS A 28 6.51 8.15 -5.05
N LYS A 29 6.69 9.44 -5.35
CA LYS A 29 7.97 10.01 -5.81
C LYS A 29 8.98 10.21 -4.69
N GLY A 30 8.50 10.26 -3.45
CA GLY A 30 9.30 10.33 -2.22
C GLY A 30 9.03 9.13 -1.31
N SER A 31 9.66 9.11 -0.15
CA SER A 31 9.43 8.04 0.83
C SER A 31 7.96 8.02 1.27
N ALA A 32 7.39 6.81 1.35
CA ALA A 32 6.01 6.60 1.81
C ALA A 32 6.04 5.89 3.17
N HIS A 33 5.57 6.56 4.23
CA HIS A 33 5.73 6.06 5.61
C HIS A 33 4.49 6.23 6.48
N LYS A 34 3.37 6.70 5.91
CA LYS A 34 2.09 6.82 6.60
C LYS A 34 1.03 5.99 5.89
N LEU A 35 0.28 5.22 6.66
CA LEU A 35 -0.85 4.41 6.21
C LEU A 35 -2.05 4.64 7.14
N ALA A 36 -3.25 4.57 6.58
CA ALA A 36 -4.51 4.59 7.34
C ALA A 36 -5.53 3.66 6.69
N LEU A 37 -6.27 2.90 7.50
CA LEU A 37 -7.39 2.09 7.01
C LEU A 37 -8.64 2.96 6.85
N GLU A 38 -9.44 2.69 5.82
CA GLU A 38 -10.77 3.28 5.69
C GLU A 38 -11.71 2.54 6.67
N PRO A 39 -12.33 3.21 7.67
CA PRO A 39 -13.08 2.53 8.73
C PRO A 39 -14.25 1.66 8.22
N ASP A 40 -14.88 2.09 7.12
CA ASP A 40 -16.09 1.46 6.57
C ASP A 40 -15.80 0.54 5.38
N SER A 41 -14.51 0.29 5.06
CA SER A 41 -14.13 -0.60 3.96
C SER A 41 -13.01 -1.56 4.35
N PRO A 42 -13.23 -2.88 4.24
CA PRO A 42 -12.19 -3.87 4.49
C PRO A 42 -11.15 -3.94 3.35
N CYS A 43 -11.39 -3.25 2.23
CA CYS A 43 -10.55 -3.35 1.03
C CYS A 43 -9.88 -2.02 0.65
N THR A 44 -10.16 -0.94 1.38
CA THR A 44 -9.62 0.39 1.07
C THR A 44 -8.67 0.86 2.15
N PHE A 45 -7.55 1.45 1.76
CA PHE A 45 -6.67 2.17 2.67
C PHE A 45 -6.00 3.35 1.97
N LEU A 46 -5.44 4.25 2.76
CA LEU A 46 -4.74 5.43 2.31
C LEU A 46 -3.24 5.30 2.55
N SER A 47 -2.43 5.81 1.63
CA SER A 47 -0.99 6.02 1.84
C SER A 47 -0.62 7.48 1.61
N ALA A 48 0.34 7.99 2.38
CA ALA A 48 0.89 9.34 2.19
C ALA A 48 2.42 9.31 2.16
N GLY A 49 2.99 10.14 1.28
CA GLY A 49 4.43 10.24 1.05
C GLY A 49 5.00 11.65 1.21
N GLU A 50 6.32 11.75 1.17
CA GLU A 50 7.07 13.03 1.18
C GLU A 50 6.84 13.86 -0.11
N ASP A 51 6.21 13.27 -1.12
CA ASP A 51 5.81 13.95 -2.36
C ASP A 51 4.53 14.77 -2.23
N ALA A 52 3.99 14.91 -1.01
CA ALA A 52 2.73 15.59 -0.70
C ALA A 52 1.50 14.98 -1.41
N VAL A 53 1.61 13.73 -1.86
CA VAL A 53 0.51 12.97 -2.46
C VAL A 53 -0.10 12.04 -1.42
N VAL A 54 -1.42 11.89 -1.47
CA VAL A 54 -2.17 10.84 -0.77
C VAL A 54 -2.82 9.95 -1.82
N PHE A 55 -2.55 8.65 -1.78
CA PHE A 55 -3.26 7.68 -2.62
C PHE A 55 -4.37 7.03 -1.83
N ALA A 56 -5.56 6.93 -2.44
CA ALA A 56 -6.60 6.01 -2.05
C ALA A 56 -6.41 4.70 -2.82
N ILE A 57 -6.25 3.61 -2.09
CA ILE A 57 -5.91 2.30 -2.63
C ILE A 57 -7.05 1.34 -2.33
N ASP A 58 -7.74 0.90 -3.38
CA ASP A 58 -8.73 -0.17 -3.31
C ASP A 58 -8.09 -1.48 -3.79
N LEU A 59 -8.00 -2.46 -2.88
CA LEU A 59 -7.36 -3.75 -3.12
C LEU A 59 -8.05 -4.60 -4.19
N ARG A 60 -9.30 -4.30 -4.53
CA ARG A 60 -10.06 -4.98 -5.59
C ARG A 60 -9.59 -4.55 -6.97
N GLN A 61 -8.87 -3.44 -7.08
CA GLN A 61 -8.36 -2.95 -8.35
C GLN A 61 -7.13 -3.76 -8.77
N GLU A 62 -7.09 -4.12 -10.05
CA GLU A 62 -5.96 -4.87 -10.60
C GLU A 62 -4.70 -4.01 -10.70
N ARG A 63 -4.87 -2.72 -11.02
CA ARG A 63 -3.78 -1.77 -11.25
C ARG A 63 -3.47 -0.94 -9.99
N PRO A 64 -2.21 -0.48 -9.83
CA PRO A 64 -1.85 0.45 -8.76
C PRO A 64 -2.62 1.78 -8.85
N ALA A 65 -2.82 2.43 -7.71
CA ALA A 65 -3.25 3.83 -7.65
C ALA A 65 -2.23 4.73 -8.37
N SER A 66 -2.73 5.73 -9.11
CA SER A 66 -1.94 6.65 -9.95
C SER A 66 -2.10 8.10 -9.52
#